data_AF-A0A0D5C4Y7-F1
#
_entry.id   AF-A0A0D5C4Y7-F1
#
_cell.length_a   1.000
_cell.length_b   1.000
_cell.length_c   1.000
_cell.angle_alpha   90.00
_cell.angle_beta   90.00
_cell.angle_gamma   90.00
#
_symmetry.space_group_name_H-M   'P 1'
#
loop_
_entity.id
_entity.type
_entity.pdbx_description
1 polymer ?
#
loop_
_entity_poly.entity_id
_entity_poly.type
_entity_poly.pdbx_seq_one_letter_code
_entity_poly.pdbx_strand_id
1 'polypeptide(L)'
;MLLDLPILEKGSFYFIKDGNSHFILEDKTKRGLTIKETSIDEKLNVKADKGMIHDMDGIGHWVIIRWYFPKDSYDQSKVLEHAEAMEKKYTELRELTCPDDD
;
A
#
# COMPACT_ATOMS: atom_id res chain seq x y z
N MET A 1 -8.54 14.01 7.89
CA MET A 1 -7.20 13.43 8.16
C MET A 1 -7.34 11.91 8.11
N LEU A 2 -6.70 11.24 7.14
CA LEU A 2 -6.78 9.77 6.95
C LEU A 2 -5.98 8.96 7.99
N LEU A 3 -5.28 9.64 8.90
CA LEU A 3 -4.46 9.05 9.95
C LEU A 3 -5.25 8.51 11.15
N ASP A 4 -6.53 8.90 11.29
CA ASP A 4 -7.39 8.57 12.43
C ASP A 4 -8.43 7.47 12.14
N LEU A 5 -8.33 6.82 10.98
CA LEU A 5 -9.29 5.77 10.62
C LEU A 5 -9.03 4.49 11.42
N PRO A 6 -10.09 3.77 11.84
CA PRO A 6 -9.93 2.52 12.55
C PRO A 6 -9.20 1.49 11.69
N ILE A 7 -8.21 0.82 12.30
CA ILE A 7 -7.47 -0.26 11.65
C ILE A 7 -8.29 -1.55 11.81
N LEU A 8 -8.70 -2.13 10.68
CA LEU A 8 -9.36 -3.43 10.64
C LEU A 8 -8.33 -4.55 10.73
N GLU A 9 -7.21 -4.38 10.02
CA GLU A 9 -6.17 -5.39 9.93
C GLU A 9 -4.81 -4.75 9.63
N LYS A 10 -3.72 -5.43 10.00
CA LYS A 10 -2.36 -4.96 9.74
C LYS A 10 -1.40 -6.11 9.57
N GLY A 11 -0.48 -5.96 8.62
CA GLY A 11 0.70 -6.81 8.46
C GLY A 11 1.99 -6.08 8.86
N SER A 12 3.12 -6.68 8.51
CA SER A 12 4.44 -6.06 8.66
C SER A 12 4.57 -4.85 7.73
N PHE A 13 4.05 -4.97 6.50
CA PHE A 13 4.23 -3.98 5.44
C PHE A 13 2.96 -3.22 5.04
N TYR A 14 1.79 -3.53 5.61
CA TYR A 14 0.54 -2.86 5.26
C TYR A 14 -0.37 -2.53 6.45
N PHE A 15 -1.31 -1.61 6.24
CA PHE A 15 -2.50 -1.40 7.06
C PHE A 15 -3.78 -1.48 6.21
N ILE A 16 -4.80 -2.17 6.70
CA ILE A 16 -6.18 -2.07 6.19
C ILE A 16 -6.98 -1.23 7.18
N LYS A 17 -7.49 -0.09 6.71
CA LYS A 17 -8.28 0.84 7.50
C LYS A 17 -9.72 0.89 7.00
N ASP A 18 -10.65 1.07 7.93
CA ASP A 18 -12.05 1.28 7.63
C ASP A 18 -12.28 2.76 7.31
N GLY A 19 -12.45 3.08 6.04
CA GLY A 19 -12.96 4.37 5.60
C GLY A 19 -14.48 4.32 5.44
N ASN A 20 -15.11 5.50 5.34
CA ASN A 20 -16.57 5.59 5.31
C ASN A 20 -17.19 4.81 4.13
N SER A 21 -16.72 5.06 2.90
CA SER A 21 -17.19 4.40 1.67
C SER A 21 -16.17 3.45 1.04
N HIS A 22 -14.95 3.40 1.60
CA HIS A 22 -13.85 2.62 1.03
C HIS A 22 -13.09 1.90 2.13
N PHE A 23 -12.60 0.70 1.84
CA PHE A 23 -11.47 0.12 2.55
C PHE A 23 -10.18 0.75 2.04
N ILE A 24 -9.28 1.11 2.94
CA ILE A 24 -8.02 1.75 2.59
C ILE A 24 -6.88 0.80 2.91
N LEU A 25 -6.19 0.34 1.86
CA LEU A 25 -4.95 -0.41 1.99
C LEU A 25 -3.78 0.57 1.89
N GLU A 26 -3.00 0.71 2.94
CA GLU A 26 -1.86 1.63 3.03
C GLU A 26 -0.55 0.85 3.11
N ASP A 27 0.41 1.19 2.25
CA ASP A 27 1.76 0.63 2.25
C ASP A 27 2.61 1.31 3.32
N LYS A 28 2.99 0.56 4.36
CA LYS A 28 3.80 1.04 5.49
C LYS A 28 5.23 1.39 5.08
N THR A 29 5.75 0.77 4.03
CA THR A 29 7.10 1.04 3.52
C THR A 29 7.21 2.43 2.90
N LYS A 30 6.08 3.05 2.57
CA LYS A 30 6.00 4.40 1.99
C LYS A 30 5.58 5.47 3.01
N ARG A 31 5.62 5.14 4.31
CA ARG A 31 5.27 6.09 5.38
C ARG A 31 6.17 7.33 5.31
N GLY A 32 5.55 8.51 5.39
CA GLY A 32 6.23 9.80 5.30
C GLY A 32 6.37 10.33 3.88
N LEU A 33 6.00 9.55 2.86
CA LEU A 33 5.96 10.04 1.49
C LEU A 33 4.79 11.02 1.30
N THR A 34 5.06 12.15 0.67
CA THR A 34 4.02 13.13 0.34
C THR A 34 3.21 12.64 -0.86
N ILE A 35 1.89 12.70 -0.74
CA ILE A 35 0.98 12.41 -1.84
C ILE A 35 1.04 13.56 -2.82
N LYS A 36 1.39 13.23 -4.06
CA LYS A 36 1.55 14.19 -5.16
C LYS A 36 0.44 14.05 -6.19
N GLU A 37 -0.12 12.85 -6.33
CA GLU A 37 -1.17 12.55 -7.30
C GLU A 37 -2.17 11.55 -6.72
N THR A 38 -3.42 11.64 -7.18
CA THR A 38 -4.43 10.60 -6.97
C THR A 38 -4.99 10.20 -8.32
N SER A 39 -4.85 8.93 -8.70
CA SER A 39 -5.29 8.40 -10.00
C SER A 39 -5.87 7.00 -9.85
N ILE A 40 -6.40 6.42 -10.93
CA ILE A 40 -6.70 4.99 -10.96
C ILE A 40 -5.40 4.20 -11.08
N ASP A 41 -5.27 3.13 -10.29
CA ASP A 41 -4.22 2.13 -10.43
C ASP A 41 -4.56 1.19 -11.59
N GLU A 42 -3.66 1.04 -12.55
CA GLU A 42 -3.93 0.27 -13.78
C GLU A 42 -4.03 -1.24 -13.52
N LYS A 43 -3.42 -1.74 -12.44
CA LYS A 43 -3.41 -3.16 -12.12
C LYS A 43 -4.65 -3.59 -11.34
N LEU A 44 -5.03 -2.82 -10.32
CA LEU A 44 -6.14 -3.13 -9.42
C LEU A 44 -7.44 -2.43 -9.82
N ASN A 45 -7.38 -1.49 -10.77
CA ASN A 45 -8.52 -0.70 -11.27
C ASN A 45 -9.29 0.03 -10.15
N VAL A 46 -8.57 0.48 -9.12
CA VAL A 46 -9.11 1.25 -8.00
C VAL A 46 -8.37 2.57 -7.86
N LYS A 47 -9.01 3.54 -7.21
CA LYS A 47 -8.37 4.82 -6.91
C LYS A 47 -7.18 4.59 -5.98
N ALA A 48 -6.08 5.28 -6.24
CA ALA A 48 -4.85 5.16 -5.49
C ALA A 48 -4.16 6.52 -5.34
N ASP A 49 -3.59 6.77 -4.16
CA ASP A 49 -2.70 7.90 -3.94
C ASP A 49 -1.27 7.51 -4.27
N LYS A 50 -0.59 8.37 -5.02
CA LYS A 50 0.78 8.19 -5.48
C LYS A 50 1.69 9.28 -4.92
N GLY A 51 2.92 8.90 -4.62
CA GLY A 51 4.01 9.80 -4.29
C GLY A 51 5.21 9.57 -5.21
N MET A 52 6.20 10.44 -5.08
CA MET A 52 7.43 10.38 -5.86
C MET A 52 8.60 10.06 -4.95
N ILE A 53 9.33 8.97 -5.20
CA ILE A 53 10.64 8.71 -4.61
C ILE A 53 11.73 9.06 -5.63
N HIS A 54 12.91 9.43 -5.16
CA HIS A 54 14.04 9.69 -6.05
C HIS A 54 15.12 8.64 -5.81
N ASP A 55 15.73 8.13 -6.87
CA ASP A 55 16.91 7.27 -6.78
C ASP A 55 18.19 8.07 -6.54
N MET A 56 19.35 7.39 -6.56
CA MET A 56 20.66 8.00 -6.33
C MET A 56 21.04 9.04 -7.39
N ASP A 57 20.50 8.92 -8.60
CA ASP A 57 20.71 9.87 -9.71
C ASP A 57 19.71 11.03 -9.66
N GLY A 58 18.81 11.05 -8.67
CA GLY A 58 17.77 12.06 -8.52
C GLY A 58 16.59 11.86 -9.48
N ILE A 59 16.46 10.70 -10.13
CA ILE A 59 15.35 10.40 -11.03
C ILE A 59 14.12 10.04 -10.20
N GLY A 60 13.00 10.69 -10.49
CA GLY A 60 11.74 10.47 -9.80
C GLY A 60 11.03 9.21 -10.30
N HIS A 61 10.69 8.31 -9.38
CA HIS A 61 9.84 7.15 -9.60
C HIS A 61 8.52 7.30 -8.85
N TRP A 62 7.43 7.15 -9.59
CA TRP A 62 6.09 7.12 -9.02
C TRP A 62 5.86 5.82 -8.28
N VAL A 63 5.41 5.93 -7.03
CA VAL A 63 5.04 4.79 -6.20
C VAL A 63 3.67 5.02 -5.59
N ILE A 64 2.92 3.94 -5.45
CA ILE A 64 1.61 3.99 -4.80
C ILE A 64 1.82 3.95 -3.29
N ILE A 65 1.13 4.84 -2.58
CA ILE A 65 1.16 4.95 -1.12
C ILE A 65 -0.01 4.18 -0.52
N ARG A 66 -1.20 4.30 -1.13
CA ARG A 66 -2.40 3.62 -0.68
C ARG A 66 -3.45 3.48 -1.78
N TRP A 67 -4.29 2.46 -1.63
CA TRP A 67 -5.42 2.15 -2.50
C TRP A 67 -6.73 2.35 -1.76
N TYR A 68 -7.76 2.73 -2.51
CA TYR A 68 -9.12 2.97 -2.02
C TYR A 68 -10.07 1.99 -2.69
N PHE A 69 -10.44 0.94 -1.97
CA PHE A 69 -11.34 -0.11 -2.47
C PHE A 69 -12.78 0.24 -2.09
N PRO A 70 -13.68 0.48 -3.07
CA PRO A 70 -15.06 0.84 -2.79
C PRO A 70 -15.80 -0.32 -2.12
N LYS A 71 -16.47 -0.04 -0.99
CA LYS A 71 -17.22 -1.06 -0.22
C LYS A 71 -18.41 -1.64 -0.99
N ASP A 72 -18.90 -0.93 -2.01
CA ASP A 72 -19.96 -1.42 -2.91
C ASP A 72 -19.50 -2.55 -3.83
N SER A 73 -18.19 -2.77 -3.99
CA SER A 73 -17.64 -3.78 -4.91
C SER A 73 -16.57 -4.70 -4.29
N TYR A 74 -16.01 -4.29 -3.15
CA TYR A 74 -15.01 -5.04 -2.41
C TYR A 74 -15.47 -5.24 -0.97
N ASP A 75 -15.29 -6.46 -0.48
CA ASP A 75 -15.34 -6.79 0.94
C ASP A 75 -13.91 -6.84 1.52
N GLN A 76 -13.80 -6.92 2.84
CA GLN A 76 -12.51 -6.96 3.53
C GLN A 76 -11.63 -8.14 3.07
N SER A 77 -12.20 -9.30 2.77
CA SER A 77 -11.45 -10.49 2.35
C SER A 77 -10.71 -10.24 1.04
N LYS A 78 -11.36 -9.60 0.07
CA LYS A 78 -10.71 -9.24 -1.20
C LYS A 78 -9.57 -8.24 -1.03
N VAL A 79 -9.73 -7.29 -0.12
CA VAL A 79 -8.68 -6.31 0.20
C VAL A 79 -7.51 -7.01 0.91
N LEU A 80 -7.81 -8.01 1.74
CA LEU A 80 -6.80 -8.83 2.40
C LEU A 80 -5.95 -9.62 1.40
N GLU A 81 -6.54 -10.22 0.37
CA GLU A 81 -5.78 -10.92 -0.69
C GLU A 81 -4.71 -10.01 -1.33
N HIS A 82 -5.04 -8.74 -1.58
CA HIS A 82 -4.08 -7.76 -2.10
C HIS A 82 -2.99 -7.40 -1.07
N ALA A 83 -3.37 -7.33 0.20
CA ALA A 83 -2.46 -7.02 1.30
C ALA A 83 -1.46 -8.17 1.56
N GLU A 84 -1.92 -9.42 1.52
CA GLU A 84 -1.08 -10.61 1.66
C GLU A 84 -0.11 -10.77 0.49
N ALA A 85 -0.55 -10.46 -0.74
CA ALA A 85 0.35 -10.43 -1.90
C ALA A 85 1.48 -9.40 -1.73
N MET A 86 1.18 -8.25 -1.13
CA MET A 86 2.17 -7.23 -0.79
C MET A 86 3.12 -7.71 0.32
N GLU A 87 2.57 -8.29 1.38
CA GLU A 87 3.35 -8.83 2.50
C GLU A 87 4.33 -9.89 2.00
N LYS A 88 3.86 -10.86 1.22
CA LYS A 88 4.70 -11.91 0.64
C LYS A 88 5.81 -11.32 -0.21
N LYS A 89 5.48 -10.40 -1.13
CA LYS A 89 6.47 -9.76 -2.00
C LYS A 89 7.57 -9.07 -1.19
N TYR A 90 7.21 -8.30 -0.16
CA TYR A 90 8.20 -7.58 0.64
C TYR A 90 8.99 -8.50 1.57
N THR A 91 8.39 -9.58 2.07
CA THR A 91 9.10 -10.62 2.82
C THR A 91 10.14 -11.32 1.94
N GLU A 92 9.76 -11.77 0.75
CA GLU A 92 10.68 -12.41 -0.22
C GLU A 92 11.83 -11.46 -0.60
N LEU A 93 11.52 -10.18 -0.84
CA LEU A 93 12.54 -9.15 -1.08
C LEU A 93 13.50 -9.00 0.10
N ARG A 94 12.99 -9.01 1.33
CA ARG A 94 13.82 -8.90 2.54
C ARG A 94 14.74 -10.10 2.69
N GLU A 95 14.21 -11.31 2.53
CA GLU A 95 14.99 -12.57 2.59
C GLU A 95 16.06 -12.63 1.49
N LEU A 96 15.76 -12.16 0.28
CA LEU A 96 16.75 -12.10 -0.79
C LEU A 96 17.89 -11.10 -0.50
N THR A 97 17.57 -9.97 0.14
CA THR A 97 18.55 -8.91 0.44
C THR A 97 19.33 -9.12 1.74
N CYS A 98 18.82 -9.99 2.61
CA CYS A 98 19.49 -10.45 3.83
C CYS A 98 19.44 -11.98 3.81
N PRO A 99 20.27 -12.65 2.99
CA PRO A 99 20.47 -14.08 3.17
C PRO A 99 20.92 -14.28 4.62
N ASP A 100 20.31 -15.23 5.34
CA ASP A 100 20.75 -15.63 6.66
C ASP A 100 22.30 -15.71 6.69
N ASP A 101 22.91 -14.82 7.47
CA ASP A 101 24.23 -15.04 8.02
C ASP A 101 23.97 -16.03 9.16
N ASP A 102 24.39 -17.28 8.96
CA ASP A 102 24.26 -18.45 9.85
C ASP A 102 24.40 -18.13 11.36
#